data_AF-A0A0P6YB41-F1
#
_entry.id   AF-A0A0P6YB41-F1
#
_cell.length_a   1.000
_cell.length_b   1.000
_cell.length_c   1.000
_cell.angle_alpha   90.00
_cell.angle_beta   90.00
_cell.angle_gamma   90.00
#
_symmetry.space_group_name_H-M   'P 1'
#
loop_
_entity.id
_entity.type
_entity.pdbx_description
1 polymer ?
#
loop_
_entity_poly.entity_id
_entity_poly.type
_entity_poly.pdbx_seq_one_letter_code
_entity_poly.pdbx_strand_id
1 'polypeptide(L)'
;MARVTLSPTSGAEHTLAALAHAAILLPGWGLLAPTAIWAVQSRRGQYLSFQSLQAFTYQAAQLLFLMVVGLGLGVLYLGGIGVVILLSGLVSKDVASVLLPLGQIFFIGSLVVLWGLWVLGGLVAAILCLSGQDVRYPLLGAFLERYLSVEAGADPSSFTPFAPEREARWMAALTYAGVLINPYGWLIPLIVWLTQKERSALLRYQALQALLYQGIGTLVLMGLSLLMGGLAIPMILVLAFVGSFSSSLPVLVVIPWVALVLLITTLSLIYVFFGLWMGMRVAQGQNFTFPGLGPWLRRRLDVTSPVYGGSTL
;
A
#
# COMPACT_ATOMS: atom_id res chain seq x y z
N MET A 1 -13.83 9.96 25.93
CA MET A 1 -13.90 11.11 25.01
C MET A 1 -15.25 11.08 24.32
N ALA A 2 -15.95 12.22 24.25
CA ALA A 2 -17.17 12.33 23.47
C ALA A 2 -16.84 12.10 21.98
N ARG A 3 -17.68 11.33 21.29
CA ARG A 3 -17.50 11.01 19.86
C ARG A 3 -17.82 12.27 19.05
N VAL A 4 -16.94 12.65 18.12
CA VAL A 4 -17.21 13.74 17.19
C VAL A 4 -18.12 13.20 16.09
N THR A 5 -19.39 13.57 16.04
CA THR A 5 -20.29 13.19 14.95
C THR A 5 -20.10 14.12 13.76
N LEU A 6 -19.70 13.59 12.61
CA LEU A 6 -19.57 14.36 11.38
C LEU A 6 -20.83 14.16 10.54
N SER A 7 -21.61 15.22 10.38
CA SER A 7 -22.77 15.18 9.50
C SER A 7 -22.37 15.64 8.10
N PRO A 8 -22.73 14.88 7.05
CA PRO A 8 -22.53 15.31 5.67
C PRO A 8 -23.37 16.56 5.36
N THR A 9 -22.82 17.43 4.53
CA THR A 9 -23.46 18.70 4.14
C THR A 9 -24.36 18.56 2.91
N SER A 10 -24.20 17.48 2.13
CA SER A 10 -24.97 17.22 0.91
C SER A 10 -24.98 15.75 0.53
N GLY A 11 -25.99 15.31 -0.24
CA GLY A 11 -26.04 13.94 -0.78
C GLY A 11 -24.85 13.58 -1.71
N ALA A 12 -24.20 14.58 -2.30
CA ALA A 12 -22.97 14.38 -3.07
C ALA A 12 -21.81 13.89 -2.19
N GLU A 13 -21.72 14.33 -0.93
CA GLU A 13 -20.69 13.86 -0.01
C GLU A 13 -20.88 12.39 0.37
N HIS A 14 -22.13 11.93 0.52
CA HIS A 14 -22.43 10.51 0.79
C HIS A 14 -21.97 9.63 -0.37
N THR A 15 -22.28 10.07 -1.60
CA THR A 15 -21.96 9.34 -2.83
C THR A 15 -20.45 9.25 -3.02
N LEU A 16 -19.73 10.34 -2.80
CA LEU A 16 -18.26 10.36 -2.89
C LEU A 16 -17.60 9.54 -1.78
N ALA A 17 -18.08 9.64 -0.54
CA ALA A 17 -17.58 8.81 0.56
C ALA A 17 -17.82 7.31 0.29
N ALA A 18 -18.99 6.96 -0.22
CA ALA A 18 -19.28 5.59 -0.62
C ALA A 18 -18.37 5.10 -1.75
N LEU A 19 -18.15 5.93 -2.78
CA LEU A 19 -17.24 5.61 -3.88
C LEU A 19 -15.81 5.38 -3.39
N ALA A 20 -15.34 6.20 -2.44
CA ALA A 20 -14.03 6.05 -1.83
C ALA A 20 -13.86 4.67 -1.18
N HIS A 21 -14.87 4.17 -0.45
CA HIS A 21 -14.84 2.82 0.14
C HIS A 21 -15.08 1.71 -0.88
N ALA A 22 -16.01 1.88 -1.82
CA ALA A 22 -16.34 0.89 -2.85
C ALA A 22 -15.16 0.57 -3.78
N ALA A 23 -14.21 1.49 -3.91
CA ALA A 23 -12.98 1.27 -4.66
C ALA A 23 -12.14 0.08 -4.14
N ILE A 24 -12.43 -0.44 -2.94
CA ILE A 24 -11.90 -1.72 -2.41
C ILE A 24 -12.08 -2.90 -3.39
N LEU A 25 -13.07 -2.83 -4.28
CA LEU A 25 -13.33 -3.82 -5.32
C LEU A 25 -12.22 -3.92 -6.38
N LEU A 26 -11.34 -2.93 -6.46
CA LEU A 26 -10.21 -2.88 -7.39
C LEU A 26 -8.91 -3.07 -6.60
N PRO A 27 -8.39 -4.31 -6.44
CA PRO A 27 -7.15 -4.56 -5.70
C PRO A 27 -6.00 -3.69 -6.19
N GLY A 28 -5.33 -3.01 -5.26
CA GLY A 28 -4.27 -2.06 -5.56
C GLY A 28 -4.80 -0.72 -6.07
N TRP A 29 -5.43 -0.73 -7.24
CA TRP A 29 -5.95 0.45 -7.94
C TRP A 29 -7.01 1.23 -7.16
N GLY A 30 -7.72 0.56 -6.26
CA GLY A 30 -8.76 1.14 -5.41
C GLY A 30 -8.29 2.36 -4.66
N LEU A 31 -7.01 2.39 -4.24
CA LEU A 31 -6.41 3.49 -3.49
C LEU A 31 -6.38 4.82 -4.25
N LEU A 32 -6.45 4.80 -5.58
CA LEU A 32 -6.49 6.02 -6.37
C LEU A 32 -7.78 6.81 -6.14
N ALA A 33 -8.91 6.14 -5.96
CA ALA A 33 -10.20 6.80 -5.74
C ALA A 33 -10.25 7.62 -4.44
N PRO A 34 -10.01 7.08 -3.23
CA PRO A 34 -9.99 7.87 -2.01
C PRO A 34 -8.89 8.94 -2.04
N THR A 35 -7.75 8.71 -2.72
CA THR A 35 -6.72 9.74 -2.93
C THR A 35 -7.25 10.91 -3.73
N ALA A 36 -7.84 10.64 -4.89
CA ALA A 36 -8.34 11.68 -5.79
C ALA A 36 -9.53 12.43 -5.17
N ILE A 37 -10.44 11.72 -4.51
CA ILE A 37 -11.57 12.31 -3.80
C ILE A 37 -11.07 13.20 -2.67
N TRP A 38 -10.16 12.71 -1.83
CA TRP A 38 -9.56 13.53 -0.78
C TRP A 38 -8.87 14.76 -1.37
N ALA A 39 -7.99 14.58 -2.36
CA ALA A 39 -7.25 15.66 -2.99
C ALA A 39 -8.16 16.77 -3.54
N VAL A 40 -9.18 16.40 -4.31
CA VAL A 40 -10.03 17.39 -4.98
C VAL A 40 -11.06 17.98 -4.01
N GLN A 41 -11.66 17.16 -3.14
CA GLN A 41 -12.89 17.48 -2.43
C GLN A 41 -12.74 17.64 -0.91
N SER A 42 -11.57 17.40 -0.31
CA SER A 42 -11.37 17.54 1.15
C SER A 42 -11.73 18.93 1.70
N ARG A 43 -11.70 19.97 0.85
CA ARG A 43 -12.08 21.34 1.21
C ARG A 43 -13.58 21.54 1.43
N ARG A 44 -14.43 20.67 0.89
CA ARG A 44 -15.88 20.88 0.95
C ARG A 44 -16.49 20.50 2.29
N GLY A 45 -15.90 19.52 2.98
CA GLY A 45 -16.43 19.04 4.25
C GLY A 45 -15.48 18.10 4.98
N GLN A 46 -15.49 18.20 6.30
CA GLN A 46 -14.68 17.34 7.19
C GLN A 46 -15.15 15.88 7.15
N TYR A 47 -16.45 15.65 6.97
CA TYR A 47 -17.00 14.31 6.75
C TYR A 47 -16.32 13.62 5.57
N LEU A 48 -16.33 14.28 4.40
CA LEU A 48 -15.76 13.69 3.18
C LEU A 48 -14.25 13.51 3.27
N SER A 49 -13.54 14.47 3.87
CA SER A 49 -12.10 14.33 4.12
C SER A 49 -11.82 13.09 4.98
N PHE A 50 -12.49 12.98 6.14
CA PHE A 50 -12.33 11.86 7.05
C PHE A 50 -12.65 10.51 6.40
N GLN A 51 -13.78 10.39 5.71
CA GLN A 51 -14.18 9.15 5.03
C GLN A 51 -13.19 8.74 3.94
N SER A 52 -12.65 9.70 3.19
CA SER A 52 -11.65 9.43 2.16
C SER A 52 -10.33 8.95 2.76
N LEU A 53 -9.86 9.57 3.86
CA LEU A 53 -8.65 9.13 4.57
C LEU A 53 -8.83 7.76 5.22
N GLN A 54 -10.00 7.51 5.79
CA GLN A 54 -10.35 6.22 6.38
C GLN A 54 -10.38 5.12 5.32
N ALA A 55 -11.01 5.38 4.16
CA ALA A 55 -11.04 4.45 3.03
C ALA A 55 -9.64 4.16 2.48
N PHE A 56 -8.82 5.19 2.27
CA PHE A 56 -7.43 5.01 1.84
C PHE A 56 -6.69 4.12 2.84
N THR A 57 -6.73 4.48 4.13
CA THR A 57 -5.94 3.77 5.15
C THR A 57 -6.38 2.31 5.28
N TYR A 58 -7.69 2.05 5.17
CA TYR A 58 -8.24 0.70 5.17
C TYR A 58 -7.76 -0.15 3.99
N GLN A 59 -7.76 0.42 2.78
CA GLN A 59 -7.29 -0.23 1.56
C GLN A 59 -5.77 -0.45 1.58
N ALA A 60 -5.00 0.50 2.13
CA ALA A 60 -3.55 0.34 2.30
C ALA A 60 -3.22 -0.77 3.31
N ALA A 61 -3.98 -0.83 4.41
CA ALA A 61 -3.87 -1.89 5.39
C ALA A 61 -4.22 -3.26 4.80
N GLN A 62 -5.21 -3.34 3.88
CA GLN A 62 -5.52 -4.57 3.15
C GLN A 62 -4.33 -5.08 2.36
N LEU A 63 -3.67 -4.21 1.59
CA LEU A 63 -2.53 -4.60 0.75
C LEU A 63 -1.36 -5.05 1.60
N LEU A 64 -1.09 -4.35 2.71
CA LEU A 64 -0.06 -4.74 3.66
C LEU A 64 -0.39 -6.11 4.30
N PHE A 65 -1.63 -6.32 4.72
CA PHE A 65 -2.08 -7.59 5.27
C PHE A 65 -1.93 -8.73 4.26
N LEU A 66 -2.39 -8.54 3.02
CA LEU A 66 -2.28 -9.54 1.95
C LEU A 66 -0.80 -9.85 1.64
N MET A 67 0.07 -8.85 1.66
CA MET A 67 1.51 -9.06 1.49
C MET A 67 2.09 -9.90 2.62
N VAL A 68 1.84 -9.56 3.88
CA VAL A 68 2.39 -10.28 5.04
C VAL A 68 1.84 -11.71 5.12
N VAL A 69 0.52 -11.87 4.99
CA VAL A 69 -0.13 -13.20 5.03
C VAL A 69 0.26 -14.03 3.81
N GLY A 70 0.28 -13.42 2.62
CA GLY A 70 0.70 -14.09 1.39
C GLY A 70 2.14 -14.61 1.47
N LEU A 71 3.06 -13.80 2.02
CA LEU A 71 4.44 -14.25 2.26
C LEU A 71 4.49 -15.38 3.27
N GLY A 72 3.80 -15.26 4.41
CA GLY A 72 3.76 -16.30 5.44
C GLY A 72 3.19 -17.62 4.92
N LEU A 73 2.03 -17.58 4.27
CA LEU A 73 1.41 -18.75 3.66
C LEU A 73 2.26 -19.32 2.52
N GLY A 74 2.95 -18.47 1.76
CA GLY A 74 3.86 -18.89 0.70
C GLY A 74 5.07 -19.65 1.25
N VAL A 75 5.67 -19.17 2.33
CA VAL A 75 6.76 -19.89 3.04
C VAL A 75 6.28 -21.24 3.54
N LEU A 76 5.09 -21.31 4.15
CA LEU A 76 4.50 -22.57 4.61
C LEU A 76 4.25 -23.54 3.45
N TYR A 77 3.70 -23.05 2.34
CA TYR A 77 3.43 -23.85 1.15
C TYR A 77 4.72 -24.40 0.53
N LEU A 78 5.73 -23.55 0.31
CA LEU A 78 7.03 -23.97 -0.22
C LEU A 78 7.76 -24.93 0.73
N GLY A 79 7.68 -24.71 2.04
CA GLY A 79 8.20 -25.63 3.04
C GLY A 79 7.52 -27.00 2.96
N GLY A 80 6.19 -27.02 2.80
CA GLY A 80 5.41 -28.26 2.59
C GLY A 80 5.84 -29.02 1.33
N ILE A 81 6.03 -28.31 0.20
CA ILE A 81 6.58 -28.91 -1.02
C ILE A 81 7.97 -29.51 -0.76
N GLY A 82 8.85 -28.77 -0.08
CA GLY A 82 10.20 -29.23 0.26
C GLY A 82 10.19 -30.51 1.09
N VAL A 83 9.27 -30.62 2.07
CA VAL A 83 9.06 -31.83 2.86
C VAL A 83 8.59 -32.99 1.99
N VAL A 84 7.61 -32.78 1.10
CA VAL A 84 7.13 -33.84 0.19
C VAL A 84 8.25 -34.34 -0.73
N ILE A 85 9.09 -33.43 -1.24
CA ILE A 85 10.26 -33.79 -2.06
C ILE A 85 11.29 -34.58 -1.25
N LEU A 86 11.63 -34.13 -0.04
CA LEU A 86 12.59 -34.81 0.82
C LEU A 86 12.12 -36.23 1.21
N LEU A 87 10.82 -36.39 1.43
CA LEU A 87 10.18 -37.67 1.77
C LEU A 87 9.77 -38.49 0.55
N SER A 88 10.10 -38.09 -0.68
CA SER A 88 9.65 -38.76 -1.91
C SER A 88 10.16 -40.21 -2.05
N GLY A 89 11.21 -40.60 -1.32
CA GLY A 89 11.66 -41.99 -1.20
C GLY A 89 10.89 -42.82 -0.16
N LEU A 90 10.09 -42.18 0.69
CA LEU A 90 9.30 -42.78 1.78
C LEU A 90 7.80 -42.71 1.52
N VAL A 91 7.35 -41.80 0.65
CA VAL A 91 5.94 -41.56 0.33
C VAL A 91 5.64 -42.10 -1.08
N SER A 92 4.51 -42.78 -1.26
CA SER A 92 4.11 -43.25 -2.58
C SER A 92 3.82 -42.07 -3.52
N LYS A 93 4.09 -42.26 -4.82
CA LYS A 93 3.79 -41.25 -5.85
C LYS A 93 2.32 -40.83 -5.83
N ASP A 94 1.42 -41.76 -5.54
CA ASP A 94 -0.01 -41.50 -5.44
C ASP A 94 -0.33 -40.51 -4.32
N VAL A 95 0.28 -40.68 -3.13
CA VAL A 95 0.09 -39.75 -2.01
C VAL A 95 0.63 -38.36 -2.35
N ALA A 96 1.83 -38.26 -2.93
CA ALA A 96 2.41 -36.98 -3.33
C ALA A 96 1.53 -36.25 -4.38
N SER A 97 0.97 -36.99 -5.33
CA SER A 97 0.08 -36.45 -6.38
C SER A 97 -1.23 -35.87 -5.84
N VAL A 98 -1.67 -36.29 -4.66
CA VAL A 98 -2.87 -35.77 -3.98
C VAL A 98 -2.52 -34.63 -3.03
N LEU A 99 -1.44 -34.77 -2.25
CA LEU A 99 -1.07 -33.78 -1.24
C LEU A 99 -0.68 -32.43 -1.84
N LEU A 100 0.02 -32.42 -2.98
CA LEU A 100 0.46 -31.18 -3.63
C LEU A 100 -0.73 -30.32 -4.11
N PRO A 101 -1.71 -30.83 -4.88
CA PRO A 101 -2.91 -30.07 -5.24
C PRO A 101 -3.74 -29.65 -4.03
N LEU A 102 -3.90 -30.50 -3.00
CA LEU A 102 -4.64 -30.14 -1.80
C LEU A 102 -3.98 -28.98 -1.05
N GLY A 103 -2.65 -29.01 -0.90
CA GLY A 103 -1.89 -27.90 -0.34
C GLY A 103 -2.07 -26.60 -1.13
N GLN A 104 -2.09 -26.70 -2.47
CA GLN A 104 -2.33 -25.56 -3.35
C GLN A 104 -3.75 -24.99 -3.21
N ILE A 105 -4.77 -25.86 -3.17
CA ILE A 105 -6.17 -25.46 -2.96
C ILE A 105 -6.31 -24.77 -1.61
N PHE A 106 -5.69 -25.32 -0.55
CA PHE A 106 -5.71 -24.70 0.77
C PHE A 106 -5.04 -23.33 0.78
N PHE A 107 -3.87 -23.20 0.15
CA PHE A 107 -3.14 -21.94 0.03
C PHE A 107 -3.97 -20.86 -0.69
N ILE A 108 -4.47 -21.18 -1.89
CA ILE A 108 -5.25 -20.24 -2.71
C ILE A 108 -6.60 -19.93 -2.05
N GLY A 109 -7.31 -20.97 -1.57
CA GLY A 109 -8.60 -20.84 -0.91
C GLY A 109 -8.51 -19.94 0.33
N SER A 110 -7.47 -20.10 1.15
CA SER A 110 -7.24 -19.24 2.32
C SER A 110 -7.04 -17.78 1.92
N LEU A 111 -6.24 -17.50 0.89
CA LEU A 111 -6.02 -16.14 0.40
C LEU A 111 -7.31 -15.50 -0.14
N VAL A 112 -8.09 -16.25 -0.92
CA VAL A 112 -9.36 -15.77 -1.49
C VAL A 112 -10.37 -15.46 -0.39
N VAL A 113 -10.52 -16.35 0.60
CA VAL A 113 -11.45 -16.15 1.72
C VAL A 113 -11.05 -14.93 2.54
N LEU A 114 -9.77 -14.82 2.93
CA LEU A 114 -9.28 -13.68 3.72
C LEU A 114 -9.42 -12.35 2.96
N TRP A 115 -9.11 -12.35 1.65
CA TRP A 115 -9.30 -11.18 0.81
C TRP A 115 -10.79 -10.80 0.69
N GLY A 116 -11.67 -11.78 0.47
CA GLY A 116 -13.11 -11.58 0.37
C GLY A 116 -13.71 -10.98 1.65
N LEU A 117 -13.31 -11.48 2.82
CA LEU A 117 -13.75 -10.92 4.12
C LEU A 117 -13.34 -9.45 4.28
N TRP A 118 -12.15 -9.08 3.81
CA TRP A 118 -11.69 -7.69 3.85
C TRP A 118 -12.46 -6.80 2.87
N VAL A 119 -12.73 -7.29 1.65
CA VAL A 119 -13.56 -6.57 0.66
C VAL A 119 -14.97 -6.32 1.18
N LEU A 120 -15.58 -7.30 1.86
CA LEU A 120 -16.89 -7.15 2.48
C LEU A 120 -16.93 -5.99 3.48
N GLY A 121 -15.87 -5.82 4.28
CA GLY A 121 -15.77 -4.69 5.22
C GLY A 121 -15.83 -3.32 4.51
N GLY A 122 -15.12 -3.17 3.39
CA GLY A 122 -15.17 -1.96 2.58
C GLY A 122 -16.51 -1.74 1.87
N LEU A 123 -17.17 -2.81 1.41
CA LEU A 123 -18.51 -2.72 0.80
C LEU A 123 -19.59 -2.34 1.81
N VAL A 124 -19.55 -2.91 3.02
CA VAL A 124 -20.45 -2.53 4.10
C VAL A 124 -20.27 -1.04 4.43
N ALA A 125 -19.02 -0.57 4.55
CA ALA A 125 -18.74 0.85 4.74
C ALA A 125 -19.30 1.71 3.60
N ALA A 126 -19.16 1.29 2.35
CA ALA A 126 -19.72 2.01 1.21
C ALA A 126 -21.25 2.12 1.27
N ILE A 127 -21.96 1.01 1.57
CA ILE A 127 -23.43 0.97 1.69
C ILE A 127 -23.92 1.87 2.83
N LEU A 128 -23.24 1.83 3.98
CA LEU A 128 -23.59 2.65 5.13
C LEU A 128 -23.37 4.15 4.83
N CYS A 129 -22.28 4.51 4.14
CA CYS A 129 -22.06 5.88 3.66
C CYS A 129 -23.17 6.34 2.68
N LEU A 130 -23.60 5.50 1.74
CA LEU A 130 -24.73 5.81 0.85
C LEU A 130 -26.03 6.04 1.64
N SER A 131 -26.22 5.27 2.71
CA SER A 131 -27.37 5.37 3.62
C SER A 131 -27.31 6.59 4.55
N GLY A 132 -26.27 7.43 4.43
CA GLY A 132 -26.08 8.61 5.26
C GLY A 132 -25.60 8.34 6.69
N GLN A 133 -25.09 7.14 6.95
CA GLN A 133 -24.49 6.83 8.24
C GLN A 133 -23.02 7.27 8.28
N ASP A 134 -22.61 7.77 9.45
CA ASP A 134 -21.22 8.15 9.70
C ASP A 134 -20.37 6.92 10.09
N VAL A 135 -19.75 6.32 9.07
CA VAL A 135 -19.05 5.05 9.18
C VAL A 135 -17.68 5.21 9.84
N ARG A 136 -17.41 4.40 10.87
CA ARG A 136 -16.08 4.23 11.47
C ARG A 136 -15.71 2.76 11.50
N TYR A 137 -14.58 2.40 10.90
CA TYR A 137 -13.97 1.10 11.17
C TYR A 137 -13.61 1.04 12.67
N PRO A 138 -13.94 -0.02 13.43
CA PRO A 138 -13.84 -0.01 14.89
C PRO A 138 -12.45 0.37 15.42
N LEU A 139 -11.39 -0.22 14.86
CA LEU A 139 -10.01 0.07 15.28
C LEU A 139 -9.44 1.28 14.52
N LEU A 140 -9.55 1.24 13.19
CA LEU A 140 -8.93 2.24 12.32
C LEU A 140 -9.59 3.62 12.43
N GLY A 141 -10.92 3.67 12.47
CA GLY A 141 -11.66 4.92 12.61
C GLY A 141 -11.37 5.61 13.95
N ALA A 142 -11.30 4.85 15.04
CA ALA A 142 -10.94 5.39 16.36
C ALA A 142 -9.49 5.91 16.39
N PHE A 143 -8.54 5.18 15.79
CA PHE A 143 -7.17 5.63 15.63
C PHE A 143 -7.08 6.94 14.84
N LEU A 144 -7.75 6.98 13.68
CA LEU A 144 -7.71 8.13 12.78
C LEU A 144 -8.40 9.35 13.39
N GLU A 145 -9.54 9.17 14.05
CA GLU A 145 -10.25 10.23 14.78
C GLU A 145 -9.33 10.83 15.86
N ARG A 146 -8.69 9.98 16.69
CA ARG A 146 -7.74 10.44 17.71
C ARG A 146 -6.54 11.16 17.10
N TYR A 147 -5.97 10.63 16.02
CA TYR A 147 -4.81 11.22 15.37
C TYR A 147 -5.13 12.59 14.77
N LEU A 148 -6.25 12.71 14.05
CA LEU A 148 -6.65 13.95 13.38
C LEU A 148 -7.23 14.99 14.35
N SER A 149 -7.84 14.54 15.45
CA SER A 149 -8.44 15.44 16.43
C SER A 149 -7.45 16.43 17.02
N VAL A 150 -7.89 17.69 17.11
CA VAL A 150 -7.17 18.74 17.82
C VAL A 150 -7.39 18.52 19.32
N GLU A 151 -6.35 18.61 20.14
CA GLU A 151 -6.57 18.82 21.58
C GLU A 151 -7.34 20.13 21.72
N ALA A 152 -8.53 20.10 22.31
CA ALA A 152 -9.37 21.28 22.45
C ALA A 152 -8.55 22.42 23.08
N GLY A 153 -8.14 23.38 22.26
CA GLY A 153 -7.57 24.64 22.73
C GLY A 153 -8.62 25.39 23.54
N ALA A 154 -8.18 26.34 24.35
CA ALA A 154 -8.99 27.07 25.33
C ALA A 154 -10.22 27.81 24.79
N ASP A 155 -10.45 27.83 23.47
CA ASP A 155 -11.58 28.49 22.82
C ASP A 155 -12.60 27.46 22.26
N PRO A 156 -13.75 27.27 22.92
CA PRO A 156 -14.81 26.36 22.48
C PRO A 156 -15.48 26.78 21.16
N SER A 157 -15.28 28.02 20.69
CA SER A 157 -16.01 28.58 19.54
C SER A 157 -15.33 28.31 18.19
N SER A 158 -14.06 27.89 18.18
CA SER A 158 -13.27 27.59 16.97
C SER A 158 -13.08 26.09 16.73
N PHE A 159 -14.09 25.28 17.05
CA PHE A 159 -14.03 23.83 16.88
C PHE A 159 -13.82 23.45 15.39
N THR A 160 -12.57 23.16 15.05
CA THR A 160 -12.21 22.38 13.88
C THR A 160 -11.95 20.97 14.38
N PRO A 161 -12.85 19.99 14.11
CA PRO A 161 -12.66 18.64 14.65
C PRO A 161 -11.35 18.00 14.19
N PHE A 162 -10.74 18.49 13.10
CA PHE A 162 -9.46 17.99 12.60
C PHE A 162 -8.46 19.12 12.33
N ALA A 163 -7.21 18.92 12.77
CA ALA A 163 -6.10 19.84 12.48
C ALA A 163 -5.70 19.72 10.99
N PRO A 164 -5.81 20.79 10.18
CA PRO A 164 -5.41 20.75 8.76
C PRO A 164 -3.96 20.31 8.55
N GLU A 165 -3.09 20.64 9.50
CA GLU A 165 -1.70 20.23 9.47
C GLU A 165 -1.52 18.72 9.70
N ARG A 166 -2.24 18.12 10.65
CA ARG A 166 -2.20 16.66 10.88
C ARG A 166 -2.79 15.90 9.70
N GLU A 167 -3.85 16.44 9.10
CA GLU A 167 -4.44 15.92 7.87
C GLU A 167 -3.42 15.91 6.72
N ALA A 168 -2.74 17.04 6.49
CA ALA A 168 -1.70 17.15 5.47
C ALA A 168 -0.52 16.21 5.74
N ARG A 169 -0.09 16.06 7.00
CA ARG A 169 0.96 15.09 7.37
C ARG A 169 0.53 13.66 7.14
N TRP A 170 -0.71 13.31 7.49
CA TRP A 170 -1.24 11.97 7.24
C TRP A 170 -1.27 11.67 5.74
N MET A 171 -1.73 12.61 4.91
CA MET A 171 -1.67 12.40 3.47
C MET A 171 -0.28 12.38 2.89
N ALA A 172 0.64 13.21 3.38
CA ALA A 172 2.04 13.10 3.03
C ALA A 172 2.57 11.69 3.34
N ALA A 173 2.24 11.12 4.50
CA ALA A 173 2.59 9.74 4.84
C ALA A 173 1.96 8.71 3.89
N LEU A 174 0.67 8.87 3.57
CA LEU A 174 -0.05 7.98 2.66
C LEU A 174 0.51 8.03 1.22
N THR A 175 1.13 9.14 0.79
CA THR A 175 1.83 9.15 -0.51
C THR A 175 2.96 8.11 -0.57
N TYR A 176 3.64 7.86 0.55
CA TYR A 176 4.66 6.82 0.63
C TYR A 176 4.06 5.41 0.67
N ALA A 177 2.87 5.23 1.25
CA ALA A 177 2.16 3.95 1.24
C ALA A 177 1.78 3.48 -0.18
N GLY A 178 1.84 4.36 -1.18
CA GLY A 178 1.69 3.99 -2.59
C GLY A 178 2.66 2.89 -3.06
N VAL A 179 3.80 2.67 -2.40
CA VAL A 179 4.71 1.53 -2.68
C VAL A 179 4.02 0.17 -2.68
N LEU A 180 2.90 0.05 -1.96
CA LEU A 180 2.10 -1.18 -1.86
C LEU A 180 1.41 -1.55 -3.19
N ILE A 181 1.31 -0.62 -4.14
CA ILE A 181 0.66 -0.83 -5.44
C ILE A 181 1.75 -0.95 -6.52
N ASN A 182 2.65 -1.93 -6.45
CA ASN A 182 3.65 -2.11 -7.51
C ASN A 182 2.97 -2.65 -8.79
N PRO A 183 3.18 -2.08 -10.01
CA PRO A 183 4.08 -0.96 -10.37
C PRO A 183 3.43 0.44 -10.43
N TYR A 184 2.17 0.60 -10.03
CA TYR A 184 1.39 1.82 -10.19
C TYR A 184 1.44 2.80 -9.01
N GLY A 185 2.21 2.48 -7.97
CA GLY A 185 2.23 3.20 -6.69
C GLY A 185 2.50 4.69 -6.82
N TRP A 186 3.36 5.06 -7.76
CA TRP A 186 3.78 6.43 -8.06
C TRP A 186 2.61 7.35 -8.47
N LEU A 187 1.47 6.80 -8.87
CA LEU A 187 0.28 7.58 -9.21
C LEU A 187 -0.29 8.34 -8.00
N ILE A 188 -0.21 7.77 -6.80
CA ILE A 188 -0.72 8.42 -5.57
C ILE A 188 0.04 9.73 -5.28
N PRO A 189 1.38 9.72 -5.11
CA PRO A 189 2.12 10.95 -4.92
C PRO A 189 1.98 11.91 -6.11
N LEU A 190 1.82 11.42 -7.34
CA LEU A 190 1.56 12.29 -8.49
C LEU A 190 0.23 13.05 -8.35
N ILE A 191 -0.87 12.34 -8.03
CA ILE A 191 -2.19 12.96 -7.83
C ILE A 191 -2.12 14.01 -6.72
N VAL A 192 -1.52 13.67 -5.59
CA VAL A 192 -1.38 14.60 -4.45
C VAL A 192 -0.51 15.80 -4.83
N TRP A 193 0.61 15.58 -5.53
CA TRP A 193 1.49 16.68 -5.96
C TRP A 193 0.78 17.62 -6.94
N LEU A 194 0.14 17.10 -7.98
CA LEU A 194 -0.54 17.92 -8.99
C LEU A 194 -1.68 18.76 -8.39
N THR A 195 -2.40 18.22 -7.42
CA THR A 195 -3.61 18.86 -6.87
C THR A 195 -3.35 19.69 -5.61
N GLN A 196 -2.36 19.32 -4.79
CA GLN A 196 -2.12 19.94 -3.47
C GLN A 196 -0.83 20.76 -3.38
N LYS A 197 0.04 20.80 -4.41
CA LYS A 197 1.35 21.48 -4.32
C LYS A 197 1.27 22.95 -3.92
N GLU A 198 0.20 23.65 -4.27
CA GLU A 198 0.04 25.08 -3.96
C GLU A 198 -0.52 25.31 -2.56
N ARG A 199 -1.11 24.29 -1.94
CA ARG A 199 -1.82 24.40 -0.66
C ARG A 199 -0.91 24.20 0.53
N SER A 200 0.06 23.29 0.39
CA SER A 200 0.94 22.91 1.49
C SER A 200 2.33 22.65 0.96
N ALA A 201 3.30 23.42 1.46
CA ALA A 201 4.71 23.20 1.16
C ALA A 201 5.16 21.79 1.58
N LEU A 202 4.59 21.25 2.67
CA LEU A 202 4.82 19.88 3.12
C LEU A 202 4.36 18.88 2.06
N LEU A 203 3.11 18.96 1.60
CA LEU A 203 2.58 18.05 0.58
C LEU A 203 3.35 18.17 -0.72
N ARG A 204 3.66 19.40 -1.17
CA ARG A 204 4.49 19.64 -2.36
C ARG A 204 5.83 18.91 -2.29
N TYR A 205 6.51 19.01 -1.15
CA TYR A 205 7.84 18.42 -0.97
C TYR A 205 7.77 16.90 -0.79
N GLN A 206 6.94 16.42 0.13
CA GLN A 206 6.85 14.99 0.46
C GLN A 206 6.25 14.16 -0.69
N ALA A 207 5.22 14.67 -1.36
CA ALA A 207 4.65 13.96 -2.51
C ALA A 207 5.66 13.86 -3.66
N LEU A 208 6.46 14.90 -3.92
CA LEU A 208 7.49 14.83 -4.96
C LEU A 208 8.65 13.89 -4.59
N GLN A 209 9.02 13.84 -3.31
CA GLN A 209 9.99 12.83 -2.81
C GLN A 209 9.48 11.41 -2.99
N ALA A 210 8.25 11.14 -2.55
CA ALA A 210 7.61 9.84 -2.72
C ALA A 210 7.48 9.48 -4.21
N LEU A 211 7.11 10.43 -5.08
CA LEU A 211 6.99 10.24 -6.52
C LEU A 211 8.31 9.76 -7.15
N LEU A 212 9.41 10.43 -6.84
CA LEU A 212 10.72 10.09 -7.40
C LEU A 212 11.24 8.77 -6.84
N TYR A 213 11.09 8.53 -5.53
CA TYR A 213 11.45 7.27 -4.91
C TYR A 213 10.69 6.10 -5.55
N GLN A 214 9.37 6.23 -5.69
CA GLN A 214 8.52 5.18 -6.23
C GLN A 214 8.74 4.98 -7.72
N GLY A 215 8.93 6.06 -8.49
CA GLY A 215 9.23 6.00 -9.91
C GLY A 215 10.54 5.27 -10.18
N ILE A 216 11.62 5.64 -9.49
CA ILE A 216 12.93 4.98 -9.65
C ILE A 216 12.85 3.51 -9.21
N GLY A 217 12.26 3.23 -8.04
CA GLY A 217 12.12 1.86 -7.55
C GLY A 217 11.32 0.98 -8.50
N THR A 218 10.22 1.50 -9.06
CA THR A 218 9.41 0.80 -10.06
C THR A 218 10.21 0.48 -11.33
N LEU A 219 10.97 1.45 -11.86
CA LEU A 219 11.79 1.24 -13.06
C LEU A 219 12.86 0.16 -12.83
N VAL A 220 13.52 0.16 -11.67
CA VAL A 220 14.52 -0.85 -11.30
C VAL A 220 13.87 -2.24 -11.22
N LEU A 221 12.76 -2.37 -10.49
CA LEU A 221 12.07 -3.66 -10.34
C LEU A 221 11.50 -4.17 -11.67
N MET A 222 11.01 -3.27 -12.52
CA MET A 222 10.53 -3.62 -13.86
C MET A 222 11.68 -4.09 -14.76
N GLY A 223 12.84 -3.42 -14.73
CA GLY A 223 14.04 -3.84 -15.46
C GLY A 223 14.52 -5.23 -15.05
N LEU A 224 14.56 -5.51 -13.74
CA LEU A 224 14.90 -6.84 -13.23
C LEU A 224 13.86 -7.90 -13.61
N SER A 225 12.58 -7.54 -13.61
CA SER A 225 11.49 -8.45 -14.03
C SER A 225 11.56 -8.78 -15.51
N LEU A 226 11.92 -7.82 -16.36
CA LEU A 226 12.16 -8.04 -17.79
C LEU A 226 13.39 -8.92 -18.02
N LEU A 227 14.48 -8.71 -17.27
CA LEU A 227 15.64 -9.58 -17.30
C LEU A 227 15.26 -11.02 -16.91
N MET A 228 14.47 -11.19 -15.86
CA MET A 228 13.95 -12.49 -15.42
C MET A 228 13.09 -13.16 -16.49
N GLY A 229 12.19 -12.42 -17.13
CA GLY A 229 11.37 -12.91 -18.25
C GLY A 229 12.24 -13.33 -19.44
N GLY A 230 13.27 -12.54 -19.77
CA GLY A 230 14.24 -12.86 -20.81
C GLY A 230 15.01 -14.16 -20.53
N LEU A 231 15.40 -14.41 -19.28
CA LEU A 231 16.05 -15.66 -18.85
C LEU A 231 15.09 -16.85 -18.78
N ALA A 232 13.78 -16.61 -18.62
CA ALA A 232 12.80 -17.70 -18.58
C ALA A 232 12.59 -18.35 -19.96
N ILE A 233 12.73 -17.60 -21.06
CA ILE A 233 12.58 -18.12 -22.43
C ILE A 233 13.58 -19.27 -22.72
N PRO A 234 14.91 -19.09 -22.59
CA PRO A 234 15.84 -20.18 -22.83
C PRO A 234 15.63 -21.35 -21.85
N MET A 235 15.17 -21.08 -20.61
CA MET A 235 14.80 -22.14 -19.67
C MET A 235 13.65 -23.00 -20.21
N ILE A 236 12.56 -22.36 -20.67
CA ILE A 236 11.41 -23.06 -21.24
C ILE A 236 11.83 -23.85 -22.49
N LEU A 237 12.66 -23.26 -23.36
CA LEU A 237 13.16 -23.95 -24.55
C LEU A 237 14.01 -25.17 -24.18
N VAL A 238 14.94 -25.05 -23.23
CA VAL A 238 15.74 -26.19 -22.74
C VAL A 238 14.84 -27.29 -22.19
N LEU A 239 13.83 -26.94 -21.38
CA LEU A 239 12.88 -27.91 -20.83
C LEU A 239 12.04 -28.59 -21.93
N ALA A 240 11.60 -27.83 -22.93
CA ALA A 240 10.81 -28.36 -24.04
C ALA A 240 11.60 -29.30 -24.95
N PHE A 241 12.89 -29.01 -25.21
CA PHE A 241 13.72 -29.79 -26.14
C PHE A 241 14.47 -30.95 -25.49
N VAL A 242 14.90 -30.82 -24.23
CA VAL A 242 15.68 -31.87 -23.55
C VAL A 242 14.78 -32.95 -22.95
N GLY A 243 13.50 -32.65 -22.69
CA GLY A 243 12.49 -33.62 -22.24
C GLY A 243 12.75 -34.29 -20.89
N SER A 244 13.85 -33.95 -20.21
CA SER A 244 14.34 -34.60 -18.99
C SER A 244 15.26 -33.67 -18.19
N PHE A 245 15.09 -33.65 -16.86
CA PHE A 245 15.98 -32.99 -15.91
C PHE A 245 17.30 -33.76 -15.65
N SER A 246 17.53 -34.89 -16.34
CA SER A 246 18.68 -35.76 -16.08
C SER A 246 20.03 -35.22 -16.58
N SER A 247 20.04 -34.10 -17.30
CA SER A 247 21.27 -33.44 -17.74
C SER A 247 21.67 -32.33 -16.75
N SER A 248 22.96 -31.97 -16.71
CA SER A 248 23.45 -30.83 -15.91
C SER A 248 23.02 -29.47 -16.46
N LEU A 249 22.51 -29.42 -17.70
CA LEU A 249 22.07 -28.21 -18.40
C LEU A 249 20.91 -27.47 -17.70
N PRO A 250 19.80 -28.13 -17.31
CA PRO A 250 18.75 -27.55 -16.50
C PRO A 250 19.25 -26.87 -15.22
N VAL A 251 20.26 -27.43 -14.56
CA VAL A 251 20.81 -26.87 -13.30
C VAL A 251 21.49 -25.52 -13.54
N LEU A 252 22.27 -25.38 -14.63
CA LEU A 252 22.97 -24.14 -14.97
C LEU A 252 22.02 -22.97 -15.30
N VAL A 253 20.80 -23.26 -15.75
CA VAL A 253 19.80 -22.22 -16.08
C VAL A 253 18.86 -21.94 -14.91
N VAL A 254 18.47 -22.98 -14.16
CA VAL A 254 17.56 -22.86 -13.02
C VAL A 254 18.20 -22.10 -11.86
N ILE A 255 19.47 -22.32 -11.54
CA ILE A 255 20.14 -21.65 -10.41
C ILE A 255 20.16 -20.12 -10.58
N PRO A 256 20.65 -19.54 -11.71
CA PRO A 256 20.61 -18.10 -11.92
C PRO A 256 19.18 -17.53 -11.90
N TRP A 257 18.20 -18.26 -12.43
CA TRP A 257 16.80 -17.83 -12.43
C TRP A 257 16.23 -17.77 -11.01
N VAL A 258 16.44 -18.81 -10.19
CA VAL A 258 16.03 -18.83 -8.78
C VAL A 258 16.72 -17.72 -8.00
N ALA A 259 18.04 -17.53 -8.20
CA ALA A 259 18.79 -16.46 -7.55
C ALA A 259 18.22 -15.07 -7.90
N LEU A 260 17.83 -14.85 -9.16
CA LEU A 260 17.21 -13.61 -9.60
C LEU A 260 15.81 -13.39 -9.00
N VAL A 261 14.99 -14.44 -8.91
CA VAL A 261 13.68 -14.38 -8.23
C VAL A 261 13.84 -14.00 -6.76
N LEU A 262 14.79 -14.61 -6.05
CA LEU A 262 15.08 -14.29 -4.65
C LEU A 262 15.58 -12.86 -4.49
N LEU A 263 16.44 -12.39 -5.40
CA LEU A 263 16.92 -11.02 -5.42
C LEU A 263 15.78 -10.03 -5.62
N ILE A 264 14.92 -10.22 -6.64
CA ILE A 264 13.77 -9.35 -6.92
C ILE A 264 12.82 -9.30 -5.74
N THR A 265 12.52 -10.46 -5.15
CA THR A 265 11.64 -10.57 -3.97
C THR A 265 12.24 -9.78 -2.80
N THR A 266 13.52 -9.99 -2.49
CA THR A 266 14.22 -9.30 -1.40
C THR A 266 14.24 -7.80 -1.61
N LEU A 267 14.58 -7.34 -2.81
CA LEU A 267 14.59 -5.91 -3.16
C LEU A 267 13.19 -5.30 -3.08
N SER A 268 12.14 -6.03 -3.47
CA SER A 268 10.75 -5.59 -3.36
C SER A 268 10.33 -5.40 -1.90
N LEU A 269 10.71 -6.32 -1.00
CA LEU A 269 10.43 -6.21 0.42
C LEU A 269 11.16 -5.03 1.05
N ILE A 270 12.44 -4.84 0.71
CA ILE A 270 13.23 -3.68 1.15
C ILE A 270 12.58 -2.38 0.66
N TYR A 271 12.17 -2.32 -0.62
CA TYR A 271 11.50 -1.16 -1.21
C TYR A 271 10.19 -0.82 -0.49
N VAL A 272 9.32 -1.80 -0.25
CA VAL A 272 8.07 -1.57 0.49
C VAL A 272 8.35 -1.15 1.93
N PHE A 273 9.27 -1.82 2.61
CA PHE A 273 9.64 -1.51 3.99
C PHE A 273 10.12 -0.06 4.13
N PHE A 274 11.05 0.38 3.29
CA PHE A 274 11.54 1.76 3.33
C PHE A 274 10.40 2.75 3.04
N GLY A 275 9.55 2.48 2.04
CA GLY A 275 8.37 3.28 1.75
C GLY A 275 7.49 3.51 2.98
N LEU A 276 7.07 2.42 3.63
CA LEU A 276 6.22 2.48 4.81
C LEU A 276 6.92 3.14 6.01
N TRP A 277 8.21 2.85 6.21
CA TRP A 277 9.00 3.46 7.27
C TRP A 277 9.08 4.99 7.13
N MET A 278 9.27 5.49 5.91
CA MET A 278 9.25 6.93 5.62
C MET A 278 7.87 7.54 5.86
N GLY A 279 6.81 6.87 5.40
CA GLY A 279 5.44 7.27 5.67
C GLY A 279 5.18 7.42 7.17
N MET A 280 5.57 6.43 7.98
CA MET A 280 5.43 6.48 9.44
C MET A 280 6.20 7.65 10.06
N ARG A 281 7.44 7.92 9.63
CA ARG A 281 8.23 9.06 10.11
C ARG A 281 7.54 10.39 9.81
N VAL A 282 6.98 10.55 8.61
CA VAL A 282 6.22 11.75 8.22
C VAL A 282 4.93 11.88 9.04
N ALA A 283 4.21 10.78 9.27
CA ALA A 283 3.02 10.76 10.13
C ALA A 283 3.35 11.15 11.59
N GLN A 284 4.54 10.81 12.08
CA GLN A 284 5.02 11.22 13.41
C GLN A 284 5.45 12.71 13.48
N GLY A 285 5.32 13.46 12.38
CA GLY A 285 5.75 14.86 12.31
C GLY A 285 7.26 15.02 12.12
N GLN A 286 7.99 13.95 11.80
CA GLN A 286 9.42 14.03 11.56
C GLN A 286 9.71 14.49 10.12
N ASN A 287 10.71 15.35 9.99
CA ASN A 287 11.23 15.82 8.70
C ASN A 287 12.03 14.73 7.99
N PHE A 288 11.36 13.82 7.30
CA PHE A 288 12.09 12.88 6.44
C PHE A 288 12.63 13.60 5.19
N THR A 289 13.85 13.27 4.81
CA THR A 289 14.52 13.77 3.61
C THR A 289 15.47 12.70 3.09
N PHE A 290 15.28 12.29 1.83
CA PHE A 290 16.21 11.38 1.18
C PHE A 290 17.62 11.96 1.06
N PRO A 291 18.67 11.19 1.42
CA PRO A 291 20.04 11.57 1.13
C PRO A 291 20.22 11.85 -0.38
N GLY A 292 20.86 12.97 -0.70
CA GLY A 292 21.04 13.44 -2.09
C GLY A 292 19.78 14.06 -2.71
N LEU A 293 18.69 13.31 -2.79
CA LEU A 293 17.46 13.74 -3.46
C LEU A 293 16.78 14.92 -2.75
N GLY A 294 16.71 14.92 -1.42
CA GLY A 294 16.01 15.96 -0.68
C GLY A 294 16.69 17.34 -0.74
N PRO A 295 18.02 17.46 -0.54
CA PRO A 295 18.73 18.71 -0.79
C PRO A 295 18.62 19.20 -2.24
N TRP A 296 18.59 18.29 -3.22
CA TRP A 296 18.34 18.65 -4.62
C TRP A 296 16.93 19.24 -4.81
N LEU A 297 15.90 18.60 -4.27
CA LEU A 297 14.52 19.10 -4.33
C LEU A 297 14.33 20.43 -3.60
N ARG A 298 14.95 20.61 -2.43
CA ARG A 298 14.87 21.87 -1.66
C ARG A 298 15.40 23.05 -2.46
N ARG A 299 16.52 22.86 -3.16
CA ARG A 299 17.10 23.88 -4.06
C ARG A 299 16.23 24.18 -5.29
N ARG A 300 15.38 23.25 -5.72
CA ARG A 300 14.50 23.42 -6.90
C ARG A 300 13.13 23.98 -6.57
N LEU A 301 12.68 23.81 -5.33
CA LEU A 301 11.35 24.24 -4.89
C LEU A 301 11.37 25.54 -4.06
N ASP A 302 12.55 26.14 -3.85
CA ASP A 302 12.79 27.31 -2.99
C ASP A 302 12.11 27.17 -1.62
N VAL A 303 12.18 25.98 -1.04
CA VAL A 303 11.64 25.70 0.29
C VAL A 303 12.73 26.10 1.30
N THR A 304 12.74 27.38 1.68
CA THR A 304 13.81 28.04 2.46
C THR A 304 13.69 27.89 3.98
N SER A 305 12.68 27.19 4.48
CA SER A 305 12.52 26.98 5.93
C SER A 305 12.44 25.49 6.28
N PRO A 306 12.86 25.06 7.48
CA PRO A 306 12.34 23.81 8.03
C PRO A 306 10.82 23.94 7.95
N VAL A 307 10.15 23.06 7.20
CA VAL A 307 8.73 23.16 6.82
C VAL A 307 7.78 23.08 8.04
N TYR A 308 8.36 23.11 9.24
CA TYR A 308 7.71 23.13 10.52
C TYR A 308 8.23 24.37 11.24
N GLY A 309 7.35 25.35 11.47
CA GLY A 309 7.56 26.37 12.49
C GLY A 309 7.51 25.79 13.91
N GLY A 310 8.07 24.59 14.12
CA GLY A 310 8.29 24.01 15.42
C GLY A 310 9.62 24.55 15.92
N SER A 311 9.55 25.41 16.94
CA SER A 311 10.68 25.74 17.79
C SER A 311 11.49 24.49 18.06
N THR A 312 12.79 24.52 17.75
CA THR A 312 13.75 23.59 18.31
C THR A 312 13.61 23.64 19.82
N LEU A 313 12.97 22.64 20.42
CA LEU A 313 13.11 22.31 21.83
C LEU A 313 14.50 21.72 22.06
#